data_AF-A0A1A9HRD1-F1
#
_entry.id   AF-A0A1A9HRD1-F1
#
_cell.length_a   1.000
_cell.length_b   1.000
_cell.length_c   1.000
_cell.angle_alpha   90.00
_cell.angle_beta   90.00
_cell.angle_gamma   90.00
#
_symmetry.space_group_name_H-M   'P 1'
#
loop_
_entity.id
_entity.type
_entity.pdbx_description
1 polymer ?
#
loop_
_entity_poly.entity_id
_entity_poly.type
_entity_poly.pdbx_seq_one_letter_code
_entity_poly.pdbx_strand_id
1 'polypeptide(L)'
;MLKLGPAKLEAALPAFRRQLGELSLDRQFEASARFADLVVQLEEHLPSHLIDLLREHFDWSRDFRTERMLGEERMAALAAVLARHPPPITDPATLEEFGPTIRIARLSNSGNERNRFKALIGAMLMGHALLLHLQWAGWQRLRRLGLDEAELDAVQKLGVKTRHAVLPLIGVLAGVLSGVLAGSVEEGFGQAFSALSSVAIFCVIMGYVGRALDFLRWVKPDGPAETPKSGGWDRASPWVGSASFALAGLALQLLPVYGDVAVLSLVFLPVGLLLGLKGPPAMITTAVALWGLTVWAVPTMMPVVAGLLAAWISAGVSVYRLRLYVPNPTFRVQPARPAGGWKAIALLLTVGLPTLMAWLSSLCGMRLTLGAVTLAFTAGSAVGDIGLLPRAAIMAGTFYLTLGLWLAAQRAGWYLARRLFRDGQATSAADGGR
;
A
#
# COMPACT_ATOMS: atom_id res chain seq x y z
N MET A 1 -12.01 11.16 40.43
CA MET A 1 -12.04 11.27 38.95
C MET A 1 -12.51 9.99 38.25
N LEU A 2 -12.20 8.79 38.75
CA LEU A 2 -12.59 7.49 38.14
C LEU A 2 -14.11 7.22 38.01
N LYS A 3 -14.98 8.04 38.62
CA LYS A 3 -16.45 7.99 38.44
C LYS A 3 -16.96 8.92 37.32
N LEU A 4 -16.09 9.73 36.72
CA LEU A 4 -16.43 10.62 35.61
C LEU A 4 -16.22 9.85 34.31
N GLY A 5 -17.24 9.81 33.44
CA GLY A 5 -17.10 9.22 32.11
C GLY A 5 -15.97 9.87 31.30
N PRO A 6 -15.45 9.19 30.27
CA PRO A 6 -14.21 9.56 29.56
C PRO A 6 -14.20 11.03 29.08
N ALA A 7 -15.32 11.54 28.55
CA ALA A 7 -15.44 12.92 28.09
C ALA A 7 -15.33 13.99 29.21
N LYS A 8 -15.79 13.70 30.43
CA LYS A 8 -15.65 14.62 31.57
C LYS A 8 -14.24 14.61 32.15
N LEU A 9 -13.51 13.51 31.97
CA LEU A 9 -12.13 13.37 32.42
C LEU A 9 -11.19 14.13 31.46
N GLU A 10 -11.43 14.06 30.15
CA GLU A 10 -10.75 14.90 29.15
C GLU A 10 -10.96 16.41 29.39
N ALA A 11 -12.17 16.83 29.78
CA ALA A 11 -12.43 18.24 30.11
C ALA A 11 -11.70 18.72 31.37
N ALA A 12 -11.41 17.82 32.31
CA ALA A 12 -10.72 18.15 33.57
C ALA A 12 -9.19 18.09 33.48
N LEU A 13 -8.65 17.49 32.42
CA LEU A 13 -7.23 17.25 32.18
C LEU A 13 -6.37 18.53 32.18
N PRO A 14 -6.78 19.66 31.58
CA PRO A 14 -6.01 20.91 31.63
C PRO A 14 -5.88 21.50 33.04
N ALA A 15 -6.95 21.44 33.82
CA ALA A 15 -6.96 21.90 35.21
C ALA A 15 -6.06 21.00 36.08
N PHE A 16 -6.12 19.69 35.86
CA PHE A 16 -5.24 18.73 36.52
C PHE A 16 -3.76 18.96 36.18
N ARG A 17 -3.44 19.26 34.91
CA ARG A 17 -2.07 19.59 34.48
C ARG A 17 -1.53 20.85 35.17
N ARG A 18 -2.36 21.89 35.35
CA ARG A 18 -1.98 23.08 36.11
C ARG A 18 -1.72 22.75 37.57
N GLN A 19 -2.62 22.01 38.22
CA GLN A 19 -2.48 21.62 39.62
C GLN A 19 -1.23 20.77 39.87
N LEU A 20 -0.88 19.87 38.95
CA LEU A 20 0.37 19.12 39.00
C LEU A 20 1.60 20.04 38.86
N GLY A 21 1.56 21.01 37.95
CA GLY A 21 2.64 21.99 37.75
C GLY A 21 2.84 22.97 38.91
N GLU A 22 1.81 23.20 39.73
CA GLU A 22 1.86 24.09 40.90
C GLU A 22 2.37 23.41 42.18
N LEU A 23 2.60 22.09 42.16
CA LEU A 23 3.14 21.37 43.32
C LEU A 23 4.58 21.82 43.62
N SER A 24 4.90 22.00 44.91
CA SER A 24 6.28 22.22 45.35
C SER A 24 7.14 20.99 45.07
N LEU A 25 8.44 21.19 44.84
CA LEU A 25 9.39 20.13 44.49
C LEU A 25 9.32 18.93 45.46
N ASP A 26 9.24 19.18 46.77
CA ASP A 26 9.16 18.11 47.78
C ASP A 26 7.88 17.26 47.64
N ARG A 27 6.76 17.89 47.28
CA ARG A 27 5.46 17.20 47.07
C ARG A 27 5.37 16.51 45.72
N GLN A 28 6.13 16.96 44.72
CA GLN A 28 6.18 16.31 43.41
C GLN A 28 6.76 14.89 43.51
N PHE A 29 7.73 14.65 44.40
CA PHE A 29 8.31 13.31 44.58
C PHE A 29 7.31 12.33 45.22
N GLU A 30 6.63 12.72 46.30
CA GLU A 30 5.58 11.89 46.91
C GLU A 30 4.41 11.67 45.94
N ALA A 31 4.04 12.69 45.17
CA ALA A 31 3.02 12.58 44.15
C ALA A 31 3.43 11.58 43.05
N SER A 32 4.67 11.65 42.56
CA SER A 32 5.23 10.73 41.57
C SER A 32 5.08 9.28 42.02
N ALA A 33 5.54 8.96 43.25
CA ALA A 33 5.47 7.60 43.79
C ALA A 33 4.02 7.13 43.97
N ARG A 34 3.13 7.98 44.49
CA ARG A 34 1.71 7.63 44.67
C ARG A 34 0.98 7.44 43.34
N PHE A 35 1.25 8.27 42.34
CA PHE A 35 0.64 8.14 41.01
C PHE A 35 1.18 6.93 40.25
N ALA A 36 2.47 6.63 40.36
CA ALA A 36 3.05 5.40 39.83
C ALA A 36 2.37 4.17 40.44
N ASP A 37 2.15 4.17 41.76
CA ASP A 37 1.47 3.07 42.43
C ASP A 37 0.01 2.89 41.99
N LEU A 38 -0.66 4.02 41.77
CA LEU A 38 -2.04 4.08 41.32
C LEU A 38 -2.18 3.58 39.87
N VAL A 39 -1.19 3.87 39.01
CA VAL A 39 -1.12 3.34 37.63
C VAL A 39 -0.94 1.83 37.62
N VAL A 40 -0.12 1.27 38.52
CA VAL A 40 0.06 -0.18 38.63
C VAL A 40 -1.21 -0.87 39.12
N GLN A 41 -1.90 -0.30 40.12
CA GLN A 41 -3.08 -0.93 40.71
C GLN A 41 -4.34 -0.83 39.86
N LEU A 42 -4.49 0.25 39.08
CA LEU A 42 -5.73 0.59 38.39
C LEU A 42 -5.56 0.66 36.87
N GLU A 43 -4.55 -0.03 36.31
CA GLU A 43 -4.25 -0.04 34.87
C GLU A 43 -5.51 -0.23 34.02
N GLU A 44 -6.32 -1.25 34.29
CA GLU A 44 -7.53 -1.57 33.50
C GLU A 44 -8.63 -0.50 33.55
N HIS A 45 -8.60 0.38 34.56
CA HIS A 45 -9.63 1.38 34.82
C HIS A 45 -9.15 2.81 34.54
N LEU A 46 -7.87 2.98 34.23
CA LEU A 46 -7.25 4.27 33.95
C LEU A 46 -7.29 4.57 32.44
N PRO A 47 -7.80 5.74 32.02
CA PRO A 47 -7.72 6.17 30.64
C PRO A 47 -6.26 6.30 30.19
N SER A 48 -5.94 5.78 29.00
CA SER A 48 -4.60 5.80 28.39
C SER A 48 -3.99 7.21 28.35
N HIS A 49 -4.79 8.23 28.02
CA HIS A 49 -4.36 9.63 28.02
C HIS A 49 -3.89 10.16 29.39
N LEU A 50 -4.43 9.65 30.49
CA LEU A 50 -4.00 10.06 31.83
C LEU A 50 -2.65 9.41 32.18
N ILE A 51 -2.44 8.15 31.80
CA ILE A 51 -1.16 7.46 31.95
C ILE A 51 -0.07 8.18 31.14
N ASP A 52 -0.39 8.61 29.92
CA ASP A 52 0.53 9.35 29.07
C ASP A 52 0.93 10.70 29.69
N LEU A 53 -0.03 11.46 30.22
CA LEU A 53 0.24 12.74 30.89
C LEU A 53 1.12 12.54 32.13
N LEU A 54 0.78 11.57 32.98
CA LEU A 54 1.56 11.30 34.20
C LEU A 54 2.99 10.89 33.87
N ARG A 55 3.17 10.04 32.85
CA ARG A 55 4.49 9.66 32.37
C ARG A 55 5.27 10.86 31.81
N GLU A 56 4.63 11.75 31.03
CA GLU A 56 5.28 12.97 30.50
C GLU A 56 5.68 13.92 31.63
N HIS A 57 4.84 14.04 32.65
CA HIS A 57 5.07 14.96 33.76
C HIS A 57 6.17 14.48 34.72
N PHE A 58 6.18 13.19 35.06
CA PHE A 58 7.09 12.64 36.07
C PHE A 58 8.34 11.94 35.49
N ASP A 59 8.37 11.65 34.20
CA ASP A 59 9.45 10.93 33.50
C ASP A 59 9.98 9.70 34.25
N TRP A 60 9.06 8.81 34.68
CA TRP A 60 9.36 7.58 35.42
C TRP A 60 10.38 6.66 34.75
N SER A 61 10.64 6.84 33.44
CA SER A 61 11.63 6.07 32.69
C SER A 61 13.09 6.33 33.12
N ARG A 62 13.33 7.45 33.82
CA ARG A 62 14.67 7.90 34.24
C ARG A 62 14.74 8.30 35.71
N ASP A 63 13.71 8.01 36.50
CA ASP A 63 13.59 8.49 37.87
C ASP A 63 13.98 7.44 38.93
N PHE A 64 15.27 7.41 39.25
CA PHE A 64 15.86 6.59 40.31
C PHE A 64 15.31 6.90 41.72
N ARG A 65 14.70 8.07 41.94
CA ARG A 65 14.17 8.46 43.26
C ARG A 65 12.83 7.79 43.52
N THR A 66 11.97 7.74 42.49
CA THR A 66 10.70 7.03 42.53
C THR A 66 10.93 5.52 42.73
N GLU A 67 11.99 4.96 42.13
CA GLU A 67 12.41 3.57 42.35
C GLU A 67 12.80 3.29 43.80
N ARG A 68 13.54 4.20 44.44
CA ARG A 68 13.93 4.07 45.85
C ARG A 68 12.73 4.06 46.80
N MET A 69 11.62 4.71 46.44
CA MET A 69 10.41 4.76 47.28
C MET A 69 9.44 3.59 47.05
N LEU A 70 9.28 3.14 45.80
CA LEU A 70 8.36 2.06 45.45
C LEU A 70 8.98 0.66 45.61
N GLY A 71 10.30 0.56 45.52
CA GLY A 71 11.03 -0.71 45.46
C GLY A 71 11.07 -1.29 44.04
N GLU A 72 12.04 -2.19 43.83
CA GLU A 72 12.39 -2.76 42.52
C GLU A 72 11.22 -3.53 41.88
N GLU A 73 10.46 -4.31 42.67
CA GLU A 73 9.33 -5.10 42.16
C GLU A 73 8.19 -4.22 41.62
N ARG A 74 7.84 -3.13 42.33
CA ARG A 74 6.77 -2.22 41.89
C ARG A 74 7.21 -1.35 40.72
N MET A 75 8.49 -0.98 40.65
CA MET A 75 9.03 -0.33 39.47
C MET A 75 9.09 -1.25 38.25
N ALA A 76 9.40 -2.54 38.42
CA ALA A 76 9.31 -3.52 37.35
C ALA A 76 7.86 -3.69 36.87
N ALA A 77 6.88 -3.71 37.79
CA ALA A 77 5.47 -3.72 37.45
C ALA A 77 5.05 -2.45 36.71
N LEU A 78 5.48 -1.27 37.16
CA LEU A 78 5.25 0.00 36.46
C LEU A 78 5.89 -0.02 35.07
N ALA A 79 7.12 -0.49 34.94
CA ALA A 79 7.80 -0.62 33.66
C ALA A 79 7.05 -1.55 32.70
N ALA A 80 6.47 -2.65 33.20
CA ALA A 80 5.63 -3.55 32.42
C ALA A 80 4.33 -2.87 31.95
N VAL A 81 3.67 -2.08 32.81
CA VAL A 81 2.48 -1.27 32.45
C VAL A 81 2.85 -0.22 31.41
N LEU A 82 3.92 0.53 31.62
CA LEU A 82 4.38 1.57 30.69
C LEU A 82 4.87 0.98 29.36
N ALA A 83 5.39 -0.25 29.34
CA ALA A 83 5.73 -0.96 28.11
C ALA A 83 4.47 -1.35 27.30
N ARG A 84 3.35 -1.64 27.98
CA ARG A 84 2.04 -1.85 27.34
C ARG A 84 1.43 -0.55 26.81
N HIS A 85 1.77 0.59 27.40
CA HIS A 85 1.34 1.92 27.01
C HIS A 85 2.52 2.79 26.51
N PRO A 86 3.12 2.52 25.34
CA PRO A 86 4.32 3.23 24.89
C PRO A 86 4.08 4.72 24.58
N PRO A 87 5.12 5.58 24.63
CA PRO A 87 4.95 7.02 24.52
C PRO A 87 4.37 7.50 23.19
N PRO A 88 3.54 8.55 23.21
CA PRO A 88 2.96 9.10 22.01
C PRO A 88 4.06 9.65 21.10
N ILE A 89 3.96 9.38 19.80
CA ILE A 89 4.90 9.93 18.82
C ILE A 89 4.57 11.42 18.60
N THR A 90 5.48 12.29 19.03
CA THR A 90 5.37 13.75 18.88
C THR A 90 6.13 14.30 17.67
N ASP A 91 6.85 13.45 16.93
CA ASP A 91 7.58 13.86 15.74
C ASP A 91 6.62 14.37 14.65
N PRO A 92 6.72 15.65 14.23
CA PRO A 92 5.80 16.26 13.27
C PRO A 92 5.81 15.56 11.91
N ALA A 93 6.97 15.02 11.48
CA ALA A 93 7.05 14.30 10.21
C ALA A 93 6.22 13.01 10.23
N THR A 94 6.31 12.24 11.32
CA THR A 94 5.54 11.00 11.49
C THR A 94 4.04 11.26 11.66
N LEU A 95 3.66 12.33 12.34
CA LEU A 95 2.25 12.75 12.49
C LEU A 95 1.64 13.22 11.17
N GLU A 96 2.40 13.92 10.32
CA GLU A 96 1.93 14.29 8.99
C GLU A 96 1.78 13.09 8.03
N GLU A 97 2.59 12.05 8.21
CA GLU A 97 2.60 10.83 7.41
C GLU A 97 1.39 9.93 7.73
N PHE A 98 1.20 9.61 9.02
CA PHE A 98 0.14 8.70 9.46
C PHE A 98 -1.15 9.41 9.90
N GLY A 99 -1.12 10.75 10.00
CA GLY A 99 -2.27 11.60 10.34
C GLY A 99 -3.57 11.26 9.58
N PRO A 100 -3.54 11.11 8.24
CA PRO A 100 -4.72 10.70 7.48
C PRO A 100 -5.27 9.33 7.89
N THR A 101 -4.39 8.36 8.15
CA THR A 101 -4.77 7.00 8.57
C THR A 101 -5.43 7.01 9.93
N ILE A 102 -4.85 7.75 10.89
CA ILE A 102 -5.42 7.92 12.25
C ILE A 102 -6.80 8.56 12.19
N ARG A 103 -6.95 9.60 11.36
CA ARG A 103 -8.22 10.31 11.22
C ARG A 103 -9.31 9.44 10.59
N ILE A 104 -8.98 8.68 9.54
CA ILE A 104 -9.90 7.70 8.96
C ILE A 104 -10.35 6.69 10.01
N ALA A 105 -9.46 6.27 10.91
CA ALA A 105 -9.79 5.39 12.03
C ALA A 105 -10.87 5.95 12.94
N ARG A 106 -10.61 7.13 13.49
CA ARG A 106 -11.52 7.80 14.43
C ARG A 106 -12.89 8.04 13.81
N LEU A 107 -12.94 8.39 12.52
CA LEU A 107 -14.21 8.61 11.81
C LEU A 107 -14.95 7.31 11.52
N SER A 108 -14.22 6.25 11.17
CA SER A 108 -14.81 4.94 10.93
C SER A 108 -15.45 4.38 12.20
N ASN A 109 -14.86 4.67 13.36
CA ASN A 109 -15.37 4.29 14.66
C ASN A 109 -16.41 5.27 15.24
N SER A 110 -16.56 6.47 14.66
CA SER A 110 -17.52 7.46 15.14
C SER A 110 -18.97 6.96 15.03
N GLY A 111 -19.83 7.35 15.98
CA GLY A 111 -21.25 7.00 15.99
C GLY A 111 -22.11 7.66 14.90
N ASN A 112 -21.54 8.58 14.10
CA ASN A 112 -22.27 9.34 13.10
C ASN A 112 -22.10 8.75 11.69
N GLU A 113 -23.20 8.39 11.04
CA GLU A 113 -23.21 7.82 9.69
C GLU A 113 -22.52 8.70 8.64
N ARG A 114 -22.67 10.02 8.72
CA ARG A 114 -22.03 10.96 7.80
C ARG A 114 -20.50 10.90 7.90
N ASN A 115 -19.97 10.70 9.11
CA ASN A 115 -18.54 10.58 9.34
C ASN A 115 -18.00 9.22 8.87
N ARG A 116 -18.77 8.14 9.08
CA ARG A 116 -18.44 6.82 8.52
C ARG A 116 -18.42 6.84 6.99
N PHE A 117 -19.34 7.55 6.36
CA PHE A 117 -19.36 7.73 4.91
C PHE A 117 -18.15 8.52 4.41
N LYS A 118 -17.76 9.61 5.10
CA LYS A 118 -16.51 10.34 4.81
C LYS A 118 -15.28 9.45 4.97
N ALA A 119 -15.23 8.60 6.00
CA ALA A 119 -14.16 7.63 6.20
C ALA A 119 -14.09 6.63 5.04
N LEU A 120 -15.24 6.14 4.57
CA LEU A 120 -15.33 5.25 3.41
C LEU A 120 -14.81 5.92 2.14
N ILE A 121 -15.20 7.17 1.84
CA ILE A 121 -14.69 7.91 0.68
C ILE A 121 -13.18 8.12 0.79
N GLY A 122 -12.70 8.57 1.96
CA GLY A 122 -11.27 8.77 2.20
C GLY A 122 -10.48 7.48 2.01
N ALA A 123 -10.99 6.36 2.53
CA ALA A 123 -10.38 5.05 2.40
C ALA A 123 -10.45 4.49 0.97
N MET A 124 -11.54 4.73 0.22
CA MET A 124 -11.63 4.37 -1.20
C MET A 124 -10.62 5.16 -2.05
N LEU A 125 -10.48 6.46 -1.80
CA LEU A 125 -9.55 7.30 -2.52
C LEU A 125 -8.09 6.95 -2.17
N MET A 126 -7.78 6.69 -0.89
CA MET A 126 -6.45 6.18 -0.51
C MET A 126 -6.18 4.78 -1.08
N GLY A 127 -7.21 3.95 -1.21
CA GLY A 127 -7.13 2.63 -1.82
C GLY A 127 -6.09 1.74 -1.14
N HIS A 128 -5.18 1.16 -1.93
CA HIS A 128 -4.14 0.28 -1.40
C HIS A 128 -3.11 1.00 -0.51
N ALA A 129 -2.95 2.33 -0.66
CA ALA A 129 -2.03 3.10 0.19
C ALA A 129 -2.43 3.05 1.66
N LEU A 130 -3.73 2.98 1.98
CA LEU A 130 -4.20 2.81 3.35
C LEU A 130 -3.70 1.49 3.94
N LEU A 131 -3.76 0.40 3.18
CA LEU A 131 -3.29 -0.91 3.62
C LEU A 131 -1.77 -0.92 3.81
N LEU A 132 -1.02 -0.29 2.90
CA LEU A 132 0.43 -0.15 3.03
C LEU A 132 0.81 0.63 4.29
N HIS A 133 0.11 1.72 4.59
CA HIS A 133 0.35 2.48 5.81
C HIS A 133 0.10 1.66 7.07
N LEU A 134 -0.98 0.87 7.10
CA LEU A 134 -1.27 -0.02 8.24
C LEU A 134 -0.16 -1.07 8.40
N GLN A 135 0.31 -1.65 7.30
CA GLN A 135 1.39 -2.64 7.31
C GLN A 135 2.74 -2.03 7.73
N TRP A 136 3.08 -0.84 7.24
CA TRP A 136 4.36 -0.18 7.52
C TRP A 136 4.44 0.42 8.91
N ALA A 137 3.35 1.02 9.39
CA ALA A 137 3.31 1.50 10.76
C ALA A 137 3.41 0.32 11.73
N GLY A 138 2.70 -0.77 11.45
CA GLY A 138 2.53 -1.87 12.38
C GLY A 138 1.66 -1.47 13.58
N TRP A 139 1.08 -2.46 14.25
CA TRP A 139 0.13 -2.20 15.33
C TRP A 139 0.73 -1.38 16.49
N GLN A 140 2.00 -1.59 16.83
CA GLN A 140 2.66 -0.87 17.92
C GLN A 140 2.83 0.63 17.63
N ARG A 141 3.21 1.01 16.40
CA ARG A 141 3.40 2.42 16.05
C ARG A 141 2.05 3.15 15.96
N LEU A 142 1.00 2.47 15.46
CA LEU A 142 -0.34 3.03 15.40
C LEU A 142 -0.95 3.24 16.79
N ARG A 143 -0.72 2.33 17.75
CA ARG A 143 -1.09 2.56 19.16
C ARG A 143 -0.36 3.77 19.76
N ARG A 144 0.94 3.91 19.49
CA ARG A 144 1.72 5.11 19.87
C ARG A 144 1.26 6.40 19.17
N LEU A 145 0.43 6.30 18.14
CA LEU A 145 -0.19 7.44 17.47
C LEU A 145 -1.58 7.76 18.05
N GLY A 146 -1.99 7.09 19.13
CA GLY A 146 -3.24 7.33 19.84
C GLY A 146 -4.46 6.71 19.15
N LEU A 147 -4.30 5.51 18.59
CA LEU A 147 -5.40 4.66 18.11
C LEU A 147 -5.66 3.50 19.06
N ASP A 148 -6.92 3.34 19.44
CA ASP A 148 -7.38 2.23 20.28
C ASP A 148 -7.60 0.95 19.44
N GLU A 149 -7.72 -0.20 20.10
CA GLU A 149 -7.94 -1.49 19.42
C GLU A 149 -9.19 -1.51 18.53
N ALA A 150 -10.29 -0.91 18.99
CA ALA A 150 -11.53 -0.82 18.21
C ALA A 150 -11.34 0.03 16.94
N GLU A 151 -10.56 1.10 17.01
CA GLU A 151 -10.28 1.98 15.86
C GLU A 151 -9.37 1.29 14.84
N LEU A 152 -8.38 0.53 15.33
CA LEU A 152 -7.50 -0.28 14.50
C LEU A 152 -8.29 -1.35 13.71
N ASP A 153 -9.16 -2.09 14.40
CA ASP A 153 -10.01 -3.09 13.75
C ASP A 153 -10.99 -2.45 12.75
N ALA A 154 -11.57 -1.30 13.09
CA ALA A 154 -12.45 -0.56 12.19
C ALA A 154 -11.75 -0.13 10.89
N VAL A 155 -10.53 0.42 10.97
CA VAL A 155 -9.75 0.77 9.75
C VAL A 155 -9.33 -0.45 8.97
N GLN A 156 -8.96 -1.54 9.64
CA GLN A 156 -8.56 -2.76 8.95
C GLN A 156 -9.75 -3.34 8.15
N LYS A 157 -10.93 -3.41 8.77
CA LYS A 157 -12.18 -3.80 8.10
C LYS A 157 -12.51 -2.85 6.95
N LEU A 158 -12.33 -1.54 7.13
CA LEU A 158 -12.55 -0.55 6.09
C LEU A 158 -11.56 -0.72 4.92
N GLY A 159 -10.28 -1.01 5.20
CA GLY A 159 -9.26 -1.32 4.21
C GLY A 159 -9.58 -2.56 3.39
N VAL A 160 -10.11 -3.61 4.03
CA VAL A 160 -10.58 -4.82 3.32
C VAL A 160 -11.81 -4.48 2.46
N LYS A 161 -12.81 -3.79 3.02
CA LYS A 161 -14.04 -3.40 2.32
C LYS A 161 -13.74 -2.56 1.08
N THR A 162 -12.87 -1.55 1.21
CA THR A 162 -12.45 -0.69 0.10
C THR A 162 -11.70 -1.46 -0.97
N ARG A 163 -10.83 -2.41 -0.59
CA ARG A 163 -10.16 -3.31 -1.54
C ARG A 163 -11.18 -4.02 -2.44
N HIS A 164 -12.30 -4.49 -1.91
CA HIS A 164 -13.37 -5.14 -2.69
C HIS A 164 -14.23 -4.14 -3.47
N ALA A 165 -14.53 -2.98 -2.91
CA ALA A 165 -15.34 -1.95 -3.57
C ALA A 165 -14.68 -1.33 -4.83
N VAL A 166 -13.37 -1.49 -5.00
CA VAL A 166 -12.67 -1.10 -6.24
C VAL A 166 -13.13 -1.93 -7.44
N LEU A 167 -13.52 -3.20 -7.26
CA LEU A 167 -13.97 -4.06 -8.36
C LEU A 167 -15.27 -3.57 -9.04
N PRO A 168 -16.37 -3.28 -8.32
CA PRO A 168 -17.56 -2.71 -8.94
C PRO A 168 -17.30 -1.33 -9.54
N LEU A 169 -16.41 -0.52 -8.96
CA LEU A 169 -16.03 0.75 -9.58
C LEU A 169 -15.37 0.55 -10.96
N ILE A 170 -14.45 -0.42 -11.09
CA ILE A 170 -13.84 -0.76 -12.39
C ILE A 170 -14.91 -1.23 -13.38
N GLY A 171 -15.83 -2.10 -12.95
CA GLY A 171 -16.94 -2.57 -13.78
C GLY A 171 -17.82 -1.43 -14.28
N VAL A 172 -18.23 -0.51 -13.40
CA VAL A 172 -19.02 0.68 -13.78
C VAL A 172 -18.27 1.55 -14.79
N LEU A 173 -16.99 1.83 -14.55
CA LEU A 173 -16.17 2.64 -15.47
C LEU A 173 -16.03 1.97 -16.84
N ALA A 174 -15.83 0.65 -16.88
CA ALA A 174 -15.73 -0.11 -18.13
C ALA A 174 -17.06 -0.10 -18.89
N GLY A 175 -18.18 -0.26 -18.18
CA GLY A 175 -19.51 -0.22 -18.78
C GLY A 175 -19.88 1.16 -19.33
N VAL A 176 -19.59 2.22 -18.58
CA VAL A 176 -19.79 3.60 -19.06
C VAL A 176 -18.92 3.87 -20.29
N LEU A 177 -17.64 3.49 -20.24
CA LEU A 177 -16.72 3.69 -21.36
C LEU A 177 -17.20 2.94 -22.61
N SER A 178 -17.55 1.67 -22.47
CA SER A 178 -18.04 0.87 -23.60
C SER A 178 -19.38 1.36 -24.12
N GLY A 179 -20.33 1.68 -23.24
CA GLY A 179 -21.66 2.12 -23.64
C GLY A 179 -21.63 3.47 -24.36
N VAL A 180 -20.73 4.38 -23.96
CA VAL A 180 -20.50 5.64 -24.67
C VAL A 180 -19.86 5.41 -26.03
N LEU A 181 -18.84 4.54 -26.13
CA LEU A 181 -18.14 4.28 -27.39
C LEU A 181 -19.00 3.49 -28.40
N ALA A 182 -19.79 2.53 -27.92
CA ALA A 182 -20.67 1.71 -28.75
C ALA A 182 -22.04 2.35 -29.00
N GLY A 183 -22.40 3.43 -28.29
CA GLY A 183 -23.73 4.02 -28.34
C GLY A 183 -24.85 3.12 -27.83
N SER A 184 -24.53 2.08 -27.06
CA SER A 184 -25.45 1.04 -26.60
C SER A 184 -25.35 0.81 -25.09
N VAL A 185 -26.49 0.92 -24.40
CA VAL A 185 -26.58 0.64 -22.96
C VAL A 185 -26.40 -0.85 -22.67
N GLU A 186 -26.89 -1.72 -23.55
CA GLU A 186 -26.76 -3.18 -23.43
C GLU A 186 -25.28 -3.61 -23.50
N GLU A 187 -24.55 -3.08 -24.48
CA GLU A 187 -23.11 -3.29 -24.62
C GLU A 187 -22.36 -2.82 -23.38
N GLY A 188 -22.77 -1.66 -22.81
CA GLY A 188 -22.24 -1.13 -21.57
C GLY A 188 -22.44 -2.07 -20.38
N PHE A 189 -23.63 -2.65 -20.20
CA PHE A 189 -23.88 -3.61 -19.11
C PHE A 189 -23.08 -4.91 -19.29
N GLY A 190 -23.05 -5.45 -20.52
CA GLY A 190 -22.26 -6.65 -20.83
C GLY A 190 -20.78 -6.48 -20.50
N GLN A 191 -20.20 -5.34 -20.92
CA GLN A 191 -18.79 -5.04 -20.65
C GLN A 191 -18.52 -4.71 -19.18
N ALA A 192 -19.46 -4.11 -18.46
CA ALA A 192 -19.31 -3.90 -17.01
C ALA A 192 -19.14 -5.23 -16.25
N PHE A 193 -19.98 -6.21 -16.58
CA PHE A 193 -19.92 -7.53 -15.95
C PHE A 193 -18.68 -8.32 -16.35
N SER A 194 -18.31 -8.27 -17.64
CA SER A 194 -17.09 -8.89 -18.17
C SER A 194 -15.83 -8.31 -17.53
N ALA A 195 -15.73 -6.98 -17.42
CA ALA A 195 -14.60 -6.30 -16.79
C ALA A 195 -14.46 -6.67 -15.30
N LEU A 196 -15.57 -6.72 -14.56
CA LEU A 196 -15.54 -7.10 -13.15
C LEU A 196 -15.09 -8.55 -12.97
N SER A 197 -15.67 -9.46 -13.76
CA SER A 197 -15.39 -10.90 -13.69
C SER A 197 -13.95 -11.21 -14.10
N SER A 198 -13.47 -10.60 -15.18
CA SER A 198 -12.09 -10.78 -15.66
C SER A 198 -11.06 -10.31 -14.64
N VAL A 199 -11.22 -9.13 -14.04
CA VAL A 199 -10.30 -8.65 -12.99
C VAL A 199 -10.32 -9.58 -11.77
N ALA A 200 -11.50 -10.04 -11.35
CA ALA A 200 -11.63 -10.95 -10.21
C ALA A 200 -10.96 -12.31 -10.48
N ILE A 201 -11.25 -12.94 -11.62
CA ILE A 201 -10.67 -14.22 -12.03
C ILE A 201 -9.15 -14.08 -12.18
N PHE A 202 -8.68 -13.03 -12.85
CA PHE A 202 -7.25 -12.80 -13.06
C PHE A 202 -6.50 -12.62 -11.73
N CYS A 203 -7.09 -11.90 -10.76
CA CYS A 203 -6.51 -11.79 -9.42
C CYS A 203 -6.37 -13.14 -8.72
N VAL A 204 -7.36 -14.03 -8.86
CA VAL A 204 -7.35 -15.37 -8.26
C VAL A 204 -6.29 -16.24 -8.91
N ILE A 205 -6.30 -16.32 -10.25
CA ILE A 205 -5.34 -17.11 -11.03
C ILE A 205 -3.91 -16.66 -10.71
N MET A 206 -3.63 -15.36 -10.80
CA MET A 206 -2.28 -14.85 -10.54
C MET A 206 -1.85 -15.01 -9.08
N GLY A 207 -2.80 -15.04 -8.14
CA GLY A 207 -2.53 -15.42 -6.76
C GLY A 207 -2.02 -16.86 -6.63
N TYR A 208 -2.64 -17.82 -7.35
CA TYR A 208 -2.17 -19.21 -7.40
C TYR A 208 -0.86 -19.36 -8.17
N VAL A 209 -0.70 -18.68 -9.31
CA VAL A 209 0.54 -18.69 -10.10
C VAL A 209 1.71 -18.17 -9.26
N GLY A 210 1.53 -17.07 -8.53
CA GLY A 210 2.56 -16.55 -7.63
C GLY A 210 2.99 -17.58 -6.58
N ARG A 211 2.02 -18.22 -5.90
CA ARG A 211 2.31 -19.27 -4.92
C ARG A 211 2.99 -20.50 -5.54
N ALA A 212 2.56 -20.91 -6.73
CA ALA A 212 3.17 -22.04 -7.43
C ALA A 212 4.62 -21.74 -7.83
N LEU A 213 4.90 -20.52 -8.31
CA LEU A 213 6.27 -20.09 -8.62
C LEU A 213 7.14 -20.04 -7.36
N ASP A 214 6.60 -19.54 -6.25
CA ASP A 214 7.33 -19.49 -4.97
C ASP A 214 7.58 -20.89 -4.42
N PHE A 215 6.60 -21.80 -4.53
CA PHE A 215 6.77 -23.21 -4.19
C PHE A 215 7.84 -23.88 -5.07
N LEU A 216 7.80 -23.69 -6.39
CA LEU A 216 8.79 -24.26 -7.31
C LEU A 216 10.21 -23.74 -7.04
N ARG A 217 10.34 -22.48 -6.61
CA ARG A 217 11.63 -21.91 -6.17
C ARG A 217 12.12 -22.52 -4.87
N TRP A 218 11.21 -22.82 -3.94
CA TRP A 218 11.53 -23.44 -2.65
C TRP A 218 11.85 -24.93 -2.79
N VAL A 219 11.10 -25.66 -3.62
CA VAL A 219 11.28 -27.10 -3.86
C VAL A 219 12.55 -27.40 -4.65
N LYS A 220 13.11 -26.42 -5.39
CA LYS A 220 14.36 -26.62 -6.12
C LYS A 220 15.46 -26.95 -5.10
N PRO A 221 15.84 -28.23 -4.93
CA PRO A 221 16.89 -28.61 -4.00
C PRO A 221 18.22 -28.16 -4.61
N ASP A 222 19.29 -28.17 -3.81
CA ASP A 222 20.67 -28.03 -4.25
C ASP A 222 21.02 -29.06 -5.36
N GLY A 223 20.59 -28.82 -6.60
CA GLY A 223 20.95 -29.59 -7.81
C GLY A 223 22.31 -29.13 -8.34
N PRO A 224 22.95 -29.87 -9.26
CA PRO A 224 24.41 -30.01 -9.39
C PRO A 224 25.20 -28.76 -9.84
N ALA A 225 24.54 -27.63 -10.00
CA ALA A 225 25.20 -26.34 -9.94
C ALA A 225 24.85 -25.79 -8.56
N GLU A 226 25.80 -25.89 -7.61
CA GLU A 226 25.79 -25.10 -6.38
C GLU A 226 25.26 -23.72 -6.74
N THR A 227 23.98 -23.43 -6.46
CA THR A 227 23.48 -22.08 -6.65
C THR A 227 24.32 -21.28 -5.69
N PRO A 228 25.24 -20.42 -6.17
CA PRO A 228 26.19 -19.83 -5.27
C PRO A 228 25.36 -19.03 -4.30
N LYS A 229 25.37 -19.41 -3.01
CA LYS A 229 24.75 -18.68 -1.89
C LYS A 229 25.48 -17.36 -1.64
N SER A 230 25.94 -16.72 -2.72
CA SER A 230 26.56 -15.42 -2.77
C SER A 230 25.50 -14.43 -3.22
N GLY A 231 25.48 -13.23 -2.63
CA GLY A 231 24.59 -12.14 -3.04
C GLY A 231 24.72 -11.75 -4.53
N GLY A 232 25.72 -12.27 -5.25
CA GLY A 232 25.89 -12.13 -6.69
C GLY A 232 24.83 -12.87 -7.51
N TRP A 233 24.49 -14.12 -7.17
CA TRP A 233 23.51 -14.91 -7.96
C TRP A 233 22.08 -14.38 -7.83
N ASP A 234 21.71 -13.88 -6.66
CA ASP A 234 20.40 -13.24 -6.46
C ASP A 234 20.24 -11.94 -7.28
N ARG A 235 21.35 -11.24 -7.53
CA ARG A 235 21.40 -10.07 -8.41
C ARG A 235 21.46 -10.44 -9.89
N ALA A 236 22.13 -11.54 -10.25
CA ALA A 236 22.32 -11.99 -11.63
C ALA A 236 21.12 -12.76 -12.19
N SER A 237 20.49 -13.61 -11.38
CA SER A 237 19.41 -14.51 -11.82
C SER A 237 18.23 -13.81 -12.51
N PRO A 238 17.77 -12.59 -12.13
CA PRO A 238 16.69 -11.92 -12.85
C PRO A 238 17.07 -11.61 -14.30
N TRP A 239 18.33 -11.25 -14.55
CA TRP A 239 18.83 -10.94 -15.88
C TRP A 239 18.95 -12.19 -16.76
N VAL A 240 19.36 -13.32 -16.16
CA VAL A 240 19.34 -14.63 -16.84
C VAL A 240 17.91 -15.00 -17.23
N GLY A 241 16.93 -14.74 -16.35
CA GLY A 241 15.52 -14.92 -16.65
C GLY A 241 15.02 -14.02 -17.78
N SER A 242 15.36 -12.73 -17.77
CA SER A 242 15.02 -11.81 -18.85
C SER A 242 15.62 -12.24 -20.19
N ALA A 243 16.89 -12.64 -20.21
CA ALA A 243 17.53 -13.17 -21.42
C ALA A 243 16.86 -14.46 -21.92
N SER A 244 16.41 -15.33 -21.01
CA SER A 244 15.70 -16.55 -21.36
C SER A 244 14.37 -16.28 -22.08
N PHE A 245 13.64 -15.20 -21.74
CA PHE A 245 12.45 -14.81 -22.51
C PHE A 245 12.77 -14.42 -23.96
N ALA A 246 13.86 -13.69 -24.18
CA ALA A 246 14.30 -13.34 -25.53
C ALA A 246 14.69 -14.59 -26.33
N LEU A 247 15.43 -15.51 -25.70
CA LEU A 247 15.83 -16.78 -26.32
C LEU A 247 14.62 -17.68 -26.61
N ALA A 248 13.60 -17.70 -25.75
CA ALA A 248 12.36 -18.43 -26.00
C ALA A 248 11.62 -17.89 -27.23
N GLY A 249 11.51 -16.56 -27.37
CA GLY A 249 10.90 -15.93 -28.56
C GLY A 249 11.67 -16.21 -29.84
N LEU A 250 13.01 -16.17 -29.77
CA LEU A 250 13.88 -16.52 -30.90
C LEU A 250 13.73 -18.01 -31.29
N ALA A 251 13.69 -18.90 -30.31
CA ALA A 251 13.47 -20.33 -30.54
C ALA A 251 12.12 -20.60 -31.23
N LEU A 252 11.05 -19.94 -30.78
CA LEU A 252 9.73 -20.04 -31.41
C LEU A 252 9.71 -19.47 -32.85
N GLN A 253 10.46 -18.40 -33.11
CA GLN A 253 10.60 -17.83 -34.46
C GLN A 253 11.33 -18.78 -35.42
N LEU A 254 12.31 -19.53 -34.91
CA LEU A 254 13.12 -20.47 -35.69
C LEU A 254 12.48 -21.85 -35.83
N LEU A 255 11.45 -22.16 -35.04
CA LEU A 255 10.73 -23.43 -35.06
C LEU A 255 10.31 -23.91 -36.46
N PRO A 256 9.77 -23.06 -37.36
CA PRO A 256 9.38 -23.51 -38.70
C PRO A 256 10.56 -23.94 -39.58
N VAL A 257 11.76 -23.48 -39.26
CA VAL A 257 13.00 -23.74 -40.01
C VAL A 257 13.78 -24.91 -39.40
N TYR A 258 13.77 -25.00 -38.06
CA TYR A 258 14.50 -26.00 -37.29
C TYR A 258 13.53 -26.65 -36.30
N GLY A 259 12.89 -27.75 -36.71
CA GLY A 259 11.79 -28.39 -35.97
C GLY A 259 12.11 -28.78 -34.52
N ASP A 260 13.37 -29.10 -34.21
CA ASP A 260 13.79 -29.51 -32.87
C ASP A 260 13.98 -28.34 -31.88
N VAL A 261 13.95 -27.09 -32.37
CA VAL A 261 14.17 -25.88 -31.57
C VAL A 261 12.97 -25.58 -30.66
N ALA A 262 11.83 -26.25 -30.84
CA ALA A 262 10.68 -26.20 -29.92
C ALA A 262 11.07 -26.57 -28.49
N VAL A 263 11.94 -27.58 -28.33
CA VAL A 263 12.40 -28.05 -27.01
C VAL A 263 13.12 -26.93 -26.26
N LEU A 264 13.89 -26.11 -26.98
CA LEU A 264 14.58 -24.95 -26.39
C LEU A 264 13.59 -23.91 -25.86
N SER A 265 12.48 -23.66 -26.57
CA SER A 265 11.42 -22.75 -26.07
C SER A 265 10.75 -23.29 -24.80
N LEU A 266 10.52 -24.61 -24.74
CA LEU A 266 9.95 -25.30 -23.59
C LEU A 266 10.88 -25.28 -22.37
N VAL A 267 12.19 -25.10 -22.57
CA VAL A 267 13.17 -24.93 -21.49
C VAL A 267 13.32 -23.47 -21.09
N PHE A 268 13.50 -22.56 -22.06
CA PHE A 268 13.78 -21.16 -21.78
C PHE A 268 12.59 -20.40 -21.19
N LEU A 269 11.35 -20.74 -21.55
CA LEU A 269 10.17 -20.06 -21.04
C LEU A 269 9.95 -20.32 -19.53
N PRO A 270 10.00 -21.57 -19.02
CA PRO A 270 10.00 -21.84 -17.58
C PRO A 270 11.18 -21.19 -16.84
N VAL A 271 12.38 -21.19 -17.42
CA VAL A 271 13.55 -20.53 -16.83
C VAL A 271 13.31 -19.01 -16.71
N GLY A 272 12.74 -18.40 -17.75
CA GLY A 272 12.34 -16.98 -17.74
C GLY A 272 11.31 -16.67 -16.66
N LEU A 273 10.27 -17.49 -16.52
CA LEU A 273 9.24 -17.32 -15.49
C LEU A 273 9.82 -17.49 -14.07
N LEU A 274 10.63 -18.52 -13.85
CA LEU A 274 11.18 -18.83 -12.52
C LEU A 274 12.20 -17.79 -12.06
N LEU A 275 13.09 -17.36 -12.97
CA LEU A 275 14.21 -16.47 -12.63
C LEU A 275 13.90 -14.98 -12.85
N GLY A 276 13.19 -14.64 -13.93
CA GLY A 276 12.96 -13.26 -14.38
C GLY A 276 11.75 -12.57 -13.75
N LEU A 277 10.73 -13.33 -13.31
CA LEU A 277 9.55 -12.80 -12.64
C LEU A 277 9.55 -13.12 -11.13
N LYS A 278 10.59 -12.69 -10.42
CA LYS A 278 10.60 -12.75 -8.95
C LYS A 278 10.04 -11.45 -8.37
N GLY A 279 9.18 -11.54 -7.36
CA GLY A 279 8.60 -10.38 -6.69
C GLY A 279 7.25 -10.68 -6.06
N PRO A 280 6.65 -9.71 -5.35
CA PRO A 280 5.31 -9.86 -4.80
C PRO A 280 4.28 -10.14 -5.94
N PRO A 281 3.19 -10.88 -5.66
CA PRO A 281 2.20 -11.25 -6.66
C PRO A 281 1.69 -10.09 -7.50
N ALA A 282 1.57 -8.89 -6.90
CA ALA A 282 1.20 -7.66 -7.59
C ALA A 282 2.14 -7.32 -8.76
N MET A 283 3.47 -7.41 -8.59
CA MET A 283 4.44 -7.10 -9.65
C MET A 283 4.39 -8.12 -10.79
N ILE A 284 4.30 -9.41 -10.45
CA ILE A 284 4.18 -10.49 -11.43
C ILE A 284 2.89 -10.31 -12.24
N THR A 285 1.78 -10.01 -11.55
CA THR A 285 0.48 -9.76 -12.17
C THR A 285 0.52 -8.57 -13.12
N THR A 286 1.16 -7.47 -12.72
CA THR A 286 1.33 -6.30 -13.58
C THR A 286 2.21 -6.60 -14.80
N ALA A 287 3.28 -7.37 -14.64
CA ALA A 287 4.15 -7.77 -15.74
C ALA A 287 3.40 -8.61 -16.79
N VAL A 288 2.65 -9.61 -16.34
CA VAL A 288 1.83 -10.48 -17.22
C VAL A 288 0.71 -9.68 -17.88
N ALA A 289 0.05 -8.79 -17.14
CA ALA A 289 -1.03 -7.97 -17.68
C ALA A 289 -0.53 -6.98 -18.75
N LEU A 290 0.65 -6.38 -18.57
CA LEU A 290 1.29 -5.52 -19.58
C LEU A 290 1.65 -6.30 -20.84
N TRP A 291 2.28 -7.47 -20.68
CA TRP A 291 2.63 -8.33 -21.80
C TRP A 291 1.37 -8.77 -22.58
N GLY A 292 0.32 -9.20 -21.88
CA GLY A 292 -0.95 -9.58 -22.47
C GLY A 292 -1.63 -8.43 -23.22
N LEU A 293 -1.61 -7.21 -22.66
CA LEU A 293 -2.14 -6.01 -23.31
C LEU A 293 -1.45 -5.74 -24.64
N THR A 294 -0.12 -5.84 -24.67
CA THR A 294 0.65 -5.59 -25.90
C THR A 294 0.50 -6.68 -26.96
N VAL A 295 0.43 -7.95 -26.56
CA VAL A 295 0.21 -9.07 -27.49
C VAL A 295 -1.18 -8.99 -28.10
N TRP A 296 -2.18 -8.60 -27.33
CA TRP A 296 -3.54 -8.44 -27.86
C TRP A 296 -3.69 -7.22 -28.76
N ALA A 297 -3.01 -6.12 -28.44
CA ALA A 297 -3.01 -4.93 -29.27
C ALA A 297 -2.40 -5.21 -30.66
N VAL A 298 -1.47 -6.17 -30.75
CA VAL A 298 -0.80 -6.56 -32.00
C VAL A 298 -0.83 -8.09 -32.14
N PRO A 299 -1.95 -8.68 -32.59
CA PRO A 299 -2.11 -10.14 -32.68
C PRO A 299 -1.14 -10.80 -33.66
N THR A 300 -0.64 -10.05 -34.65
CA THR A 300 0.34 -10.48 -35.65
C THR A 300 1.79 -10.31 -35.19
N MET A 301 2.03 -10.07 -33.90
CA MET A 301 3.36 -9.88 -33.36
C MET A 301 4.23 -11.13 -33.55
N MET A 302 5.40 -10.94 -34.16
CA MET A 302 6.36 -12.03 -34.35
C MET A 302 6.80 -12.62 -33.00
N PRO A 303 6.94 -13.95 -32.87
CA PRO A 303 7.37 -14.60 -31.63
C PRO A 303 8.65 -14.01 -31.01
N VAL A 304 9.62 -13.63 -31.83
CA VAL A 304 10.85 -12.98 -31.37
C VAL A 304 10.58 -11.62 -30.72
N VAL A 305 9.66 -10.83 -31.28
CA VAL A 305 9.25 -9.54 -30.73
C VAL A 305 8.50 -9.74 -29.41
N ALA A 306 7.62 -10.75 -29.33
CA ALA A 306 6.91 -11.09 -28.09
C ALA A 306 7.87 -11.55 -26.97
N GLY A 307 8.92 -12.31 -27.31
CA GLY A 307 9.97 -12.72 -26.37
C GLY A 307 10.86 -11.56 -25.91
N LEU A 308 11.28 -10.68 -26.84
CA LEU A 308 12.01 -9.45 -26.50
C LEU A 308 11.18 -8.51 -25.62
N LEU A 309 9.88 -8.43 -25.87
CA LEU A 309 8.96 -7.64 -25.07
C LEU A 309 8.82 -8.20 -23.65
N ALA A 310 8.66 -9.53 -23.51
CA ALA A 310 8.67 -10.19 -22.20
C ALA A 310 10.00 -9.97 -21.46
N ALA A 311 11.13 -10.02 -22.18
CA ALA A 311 12.46 -9.72 -21.63
C ALA A 311 12.55 -8.28 -21.13
N TRP A 312 12.10 -7.30 -21.92
CA TRP A 312 12.08 -5.89 -21.55
C TRP A 312 11.20 -5.62 -20.33
N ILE A 313 10.01 -6.22 -20.27
CA ILE A 313 9.10 -6.10 -19.13
C ILE A 313 9.73 -6.71 -17.87
N SER A 314 10.26 -7.94 -17.97
CA SER A 314 10.93 -8.62 -16.86
C SER A 314 12.14 -7.84 -16.35
N ALA A 315 12.94 -7.27 -17.26
CA ALA A 315 14.10 -6.46 -16.92
C ALA A 315 13.70 -5.19 -16.16
N GLY A 316 12.71 -4.43 -16.65
CA GLY A 316 12.26 -3.21 -15.98
C GLY A 316 11.63 -3.48 -14.60
N VAL A 317 10.87 -4.56 -14.45
CA VAL A 317 10.38 -5.01 -13.14
C VAL A 317 11.53 -5.36 -12.21
N SER A 318 12.57 -6.03 -12.73
CA SER A 318 13.76 -6.41 -11.96
C SER A 318 14.58 -5.19 -11.52
N VAL A 319 14.70 -4.16 -12.37
CA VAL A 319 15.34 -2.88 -12.02
C VAL A 319 14.68 -2.25 -10.81
N TYR A 320 13.34 -2.21 -10.78
CA TYR A 320 12.60 -1.70 -9.63
C TYR A 320 12.76 -2.58 -8.38
N ARG A 321 12.61 -3.90 -8.53
CA ARG A 321 12.70 -4.87 -7.43
C ARG A 321 14.06 -4.84 -6.75
N LEU A 322 15.13 -4.85 -7.54
CA LEU A 322 16.52 -4.79 -7.07
C LEU A 322 16.91 -3.39 -6.57
N ARG A 323 15.98 -2.42 -6.60
CA ARG A 323 16.18 -1.02 -6.21
C ARG A 323 17.34 -0.34 -6.96
N LEU A 324 17.69 -0.83 -8.15
CA LEU A 324 18.70 -0.22 -9.02
C LEU A 324 18.25 1.15 -9.51
N TYR A 325 16.93 1.29 -9.71
CA TYR A 325 16.29 2.58 -9.91
C TYR A 325 14.94 2.59 -9.19
N VAL A 326 14.72 3.61 -8.38
CA VAL A 326 13.43 3.88 -7.72
C VAL A 326 12.96 5.25 -8.19
N PRO A 327 11.80 5.34 -8.89
CA PRO A 327 11.31 6.62 -9.42
C PRO A 327 11.24 7.72 -8.35
N ASN A 328 10.88 7.37 -7.12
CA ASN A 328 10.88 8.27 -5.97
C ASN A 328 11.54 7.58 -4.76
N PRO A 329 12.85 7.81 -4.51
CA PRO A 329 13.59 7.12 -3.46
C PRO A 329 13.24 7.60 -2.05
N THR A 330 12.68 8.81 -1.93
CA THR A 330 12.21 9.38 -0.67
C THR A 330 10.81 8.86 -0.34
N PHE A 331 10.72 7.56 -0.05
CA PHE A 331 9.51 6.98 0.54
C PHE A 331 9.34 7.50 1.97
N ARG A 332 8.71 8.67 2.11
CA ARG A 332 8.09 9.16 3.36
C ARG A 332 6.79 9.92 3.13
N VAL A 333 6.46 10.32 1.89
CA VAL A 333 5.26 11.13 1.62
C VAL A 333 4.72 10.80 0.23
N GLN A 334 3.62 10.03 0.18
CA GLN A 334 2.77 9.85 -1.01
C GLN A 334 3.46 9.22 -2.25
N PRO A 335 2.71 8.80 -3.27
CA PRO A 335 3.23 8.78 -4.64
C PRO A 335 3.58 10.22 -5.08
N ALA A 336 4.75 10.73 -4.71
CA ALA A 336 5.26 11.96 -5.32
C ALA A 336 5.71 11.68 -6.76
N ARG A 337 5.71 12.72 -7.60
CA ARG A 337 6.31 12.66 -8.95
C ARG A 337 7.73 12.07 -8.83
N PRO A 338 8.20 11.31 -9.84
CA PRO A 338 9.56 10.81 -9.81
C PRO A 338 10.57 11.94 -9.62
N ALA A 339 11.69 11.62 -8.99
CA ALA A 339 12.80 12.54 -8.80
C ALA A 339 13.24 13.07 -10.18
N GLY A 340 13.26 14.39 -10.35
CA GLY A 340 13.47 15.03 -11.66
C GLY A 340 12.20 15.48 -12.39
N GLY A 341 11.02 15.31 -11.78
CA GLY A 341 9.77 15.89 -12.26
C GLY A 341 9.26 15.31 -13.58
N TRP A 342 8.69 16.16 -14.45
CA TRP A 342 8.07 15.72 -15.71
C TRP A 342 9.03 15.07 -16.70
N LYS A 343 10.32 15.47 -16.70
CA LYS A 343 11.34 14.88 -17.57
C LYS A 343 11.60 13.41 -17.21
N ALA A 344 11.66 13.11 -15.91
CA ALA A 344 11.79 11.73 -15.43
C ALA A 344 10.54 10.90 -15.73
N ILE A 345 9.34 11.48 -15.63
CA ILE A 345 8.09 10.83 -16.04
C ILE A 345 8.14 10.48 -17.53
N ALA A 346 8.50 11.42 -18.40
CA ALA A 346 8.55 11.19 -19.84
C ALA A 346 9.53 10.05 -20.19
N LEU A 347 10.72 10.05 -19.60
CA LEU A 347 11.74 9.02 -19.81
C LEU A 347 11.28 7.65 -19.27
N LEU A 348 10.56 7.63 -18.15
CA LEU A 348 9.95 6.42 -17.62
C LEU A 348 8.77 5.92 -18.45
N LEU A 349 7.98 6.79 -19.08
CA LEU A 349 6.88 6.38 -19.95
C LEU A 349 7.39 5.82 -21.29
N THR A 350 8.54 6.31 -21.77
CA THR A 350 9.11 5.88 -23.05
C THR A 350 10.05 4.68 -22.90
N VAL A 351 11.05 4.77 -22.02
CA VAL A 351 12.15 3.79 -21.91
C VAL A 351 11.99 2.89 -20.69
N GLY A 352 11.49 3.43 -19.58
CA GLY A 352 11.41 2.74 -18.29
C GLY A 352 10.01 2.26 -17.90
N LEU A 353 9.13 2.00 -18.87
CA LEU A 353 7.70 1.79 -18.61
C LEU A 353 7.43 0.64 -17.64
N PRO A 354 8.06 -0.54 -17.77
CA PRO A 354 7.81 -1.64 -16.84
C PRO A 354 8.28 -1.30 -15.42
N THR A 355 9.35 -0.51 -15.28
CA THR A 355 9.86 -0.01 -14.00
C THR A 355 8.87 0.95 -13.35
N LEU A 356 8.29 1.86 -14.14
CA LEU A 356 7.23 2.75 -13.69
C LEU A 356 6.00 1.95 -13.24
N MET A 357 5.60 0.94 -14.01
CA MET A 357 4.43 0.13 -13.68
C MET A 357 4.64 -0.76 -12.46
N ALA A 358 5.83 -1.30 -12.27
CA ALA A 358 6.17 -2.03 -11.04
C ALA A 358 6.11 -1.11 -9.82
N TRP A 359 6.60 0.13 -9.94
CA TRP A 359 6.50 1.16 -8.92
C TRP A 359 5.04 1.53 -8.62
N LEU A 360 4.25 1.85 -9.64
CA LEU A 360 2.84 2.19 -9.50
C LEU A 360 2.01 1.04 -8.93
N SER A 361 2.23 -0.20 -9.39
CA SER A 361 1.58 -1.41 -8.85
C SER A 361 1.86 -1.60 -7.37
N SER A 362 3.10 -1.34 -6.95
CA SER A 362 3.46 -1.42 -5.53
C SER A 362 2.78 -0.36 -4.66
N LEU A 363 2.28 0.74 -5.26
CA LEU A 363 1.64 1.86 -4.56
C LEU A 363 0.12 1.77 -4.62
N CYS A 364 -0.44 1.65 -5.83
CA CYS A 364 -1.88 1.61 -6.08
C CYS A 364 -2.48 0.23 -5.84
N GLY A 365 -1.65 -0.80 -5.79
CA GLY A 365 -2.07 -2.17 -5.63
C GLY A 365 -2.54 -2.82 -6.93
N MET A 366 -2.46 -4.14 -6.95
CA MET A 366 -2.73 -5.01 -8.09
C MET A 366 -4.08 -4.77 -8.78
N ARG A 367 -5.14 -4.49 -8.01
CA ARG A 367 -6.52 -4.35 -8.54
C ARG A 367 -6.69 -3.08 -9.38
N LEU A 368 -6.09 -1.96 -8.95
CA LEU A 368 -6.15 -0.72 -9.73
C LEU A 368 -5.31 -0.82 -11.00
N THR A 369 -4.14 -1.48 -10.94
CA THR A 369 -3.36 -1.74 -12.16
C THR A 369 -4.06 -2.67 -13.13
N LEU A 370 -4.81 -3.67 -12.63
CA LEU A 370 -5.64 -4.51 -13.49
C LEU A 370 -6.82 -3.73 -14.05
N GLY A 371 -7.45 -2.86 -13.25
CA GLY A 371 -8.45 -1.91 -13.76
C GLY A 371 -7.91 -1.07 -14.92
N ALA A 372 -6.65 -0.63 -14.86
CA ALA A 372 -5.95 0.09 -15.96
C ALA A 372 -5.98 -0.68 -17.24
N VAL A 373 -5.51 -1.92 -17.13
CA VAL A 373 -5.36 -2.82 -18.24
C VAL A 373 -6.74 -3.17 -18.79
N THR A 374 -7.70 -3.53 -17.94
CA THR A 374 -9.07 -3.86 -18.35
C THR A 374 -9.77 -2.70 -19.04
N LEU A 375 -9.67 -1.47 -18.52
CA LEU A 375 -10.25 -0.29 -19.19
C LEU A 375 -9.59 -0.01 -20.55
N ALA A 376 -8.27 -0.22 -20.66
CA ALA A 376 -7.57 -0.11 -21.94
C ALA A 376 -8.02 -1.19 -22.93
N PHE A 377 -8.24 -2.42 -22.48
CA PHE A 377 -8.82 -3.50 -23.28
C PHE A 377 -10.24 -3.16 -23.75
N THR A 378 -11.10 -2.68 -22.85
CA THR A 378 -12.47 -2.27 -23.18
C THR A 378 -12.49 -1.14 -24.22
N ALA A 379 -11.62 -0.14 -24.08
CA ALA A 379 -11.48 0.92 -25.09
C ALA A 379 -11.03 0.35 -26.43
N GLY A 380 -10.02 -0.52 -26.44
CA GLY A 380 -9.51 -1.14 -27.65
C GLY A 380 -10.51 -2.07 -28.35
N SER A 381 -11.40 -2.73 -27.60
CA SER A 381 -12.41 -3.63 -28.16
C SER A 381 -13.60 -2.87 -28.72
N ALA A 382 -14.00 -1.77 -28.08
CA ALA A 382 -15.09 -0.92 -28.54
C ALA A 382 -14.78 -0.18 -29.86
N VAL A 383 -13.50 -0.14 -30.25
CA VAL A 383 -13.01 0.58 -31.43
C VAL A 383 -12.48 -0.41 -32.51
N GLY A 384 -13.03 -1.64 -32.50
CA GLY A 384 -12.50 -2.81 -33.22
C GLY A 384 -12.26 -2.67 -34.74
N ASP A 385 -12.97 -1.75 -35.41
CA ASP A 385 -12.90 -1.56 -36.87
C ASP A 385 -11.77 -0.63 -37.34
N ILE A 386 -10.98 -0.08 -36.42
CA ILE A 386 -9.86 0.80 -36.76
C ILE A 386 -8.57 -0.02 -36.90
N GLY A 387 -7.70 0.39 -37.83
CA GLY A 387 -6.39 -0.22 -38.05
C GLY A 387 -5.55 -0.41 -36.77
N LEU A 388 -4.57 -1.32 -36.86
CA LEU A 388 -3.72 -1.76 -35.73
C LEU A 388 -3.05 -0.61 -34.97
N LEU A 389 -2.46 0.35 -35.68
CA LEU A 389 -1.73 1.47 -35.08
C LEU A 389 -2.63 2.41 -34.25
N PRO A 390 -3.76 2.91 -34.78
CA PRO A 390 -4.73 3.66 -33.98
C PRO A 390 -5.26 2.90 -32.77
N ARG A 391 -5.56 1.61 -32.90
CA ARG A 391 -6.05 0.79 -31.79
C ARG A 391 -5.02 0.69 -30.67
N ALA A 392 -3.76 0.41 -31.02
CA ALA A 392 -2.67 0.37 -30.04
C ALA A 392 -2.45 1.73 -29.36
N ALA A 393 -2.57 2.84 -30.11
CA ALA A 393 -2.46 4.18 -29.57
C ALA A 393 -3.60 4.52 -28.59
N ILE A 394 -4.84 4.14 -28.91
CA ILE A 394 -6.01 4.32 -28.03
C ILE A 394 -5.81 3.53 -26.75
N MET A 395 -5.46 2.25 -26.85
CA MET A 395 -5.23 1.40 -25.67
C MET A 395 -4.12 1.96 -24.77
N ALA A 396 -2.99 2.35 -25.35
CA ALA A 396 -1.88 2.95 -24.59
C ALA A 396 -2.33 4.27 -23.94
N GLY A 397 -3.04 5.12 -24.69
CA GLY A 397 -3.60 6.38 -24.20
C GLY A 397 -4.54 6.17 -23.02
N THR A 398 -5.53 5.28 -23.15
CA THR A 398 -6.47 4.91 -22.08
C THR A 398 -5.75 4.35 -20.87
N PHE A 399 -4.75 3.48 -21.08
CA PHE A 399 -3.95 2.91 -20.01
C PHE A 399 -3.22 4.01 -19.20
N TYR A 400 -2.52 4.93 -19.87
CA TYR A 400 -1.81 6.01 -19.18
C TYR A 400 -2.74 7.02 -18.54
N LEU A 401 -3.84 7.36 -19.21
CA LEU A 401 -4.84 8.29 -18.70
C LEU A 401 -5.49 7.75 -17.42
N THR A 402 -5.88 6.48 -17.42
CA THR A 402 -6.50 5.84 -16.25
C THR A 402 -5.52 5.75 -15.08
N LEU A 403 -4.25 5.41 -15.31
CA LEU A 403 -3.18 5.46 -14.30
C LEU A 403 -2.95 6.86 -13.74
N GLY A 404 -2.88 7.87 -14.60
CA GLY A 404 -2.76 9.26 -14.18
C GLY A 404 -3.95 9.69 -13.30
N LEU A 405 -5.17 9.30 -13.67
CA LEU A 405 -6.38 9.57 -12.92
C LEU A 405 -6.40 8.85 -11.56
N TRP A 406 -5.96 7.60 -11.47
CA TRP A 406 -5.88 6.92 -10.17
C TRP A 406 -4.88 7.57 -9.24
N LEU A 407 -3.72 7.98 -9.75
CA LEU A 407 -2.73 8.70 -8.94
C LEU A 407 -3.26 10.06 -8.49
N ALA A 408 -3.92 10.79 -9.39
CA ALA A 408 -4.57 12.04 -9.05
C ALA A 408 -5.67 11.84 -7.99
N ALA A 409 -6.49 10.79 -8.12
CA ALA A 409 -7.53 10.44 -7.16
C ALA A 409 -6.96 10.04 -5.79
N GLN A 410 -5.85 9.28 -5.76
CA GLN A 410 -5.15 8.95 -4.52
C GLN A 410 -4.58 10.19 -3.84
N ARG A 411 -3.98 11.09 -4.61
CA ARG A 411 -3.46 12.36 -4.11
C ARG A 411 -4.59 13.27 -3.63
N ALA A 412 -5.69 13.33 -4.37
CA ALA A 412 -6.89 14.07 -3.97
C ALA A 412 -7.49 13.48 -2.70
N GLY A 413 -7.57 12.16 -2.57
CA GLY A 413 -8.00 11.47 -1.35
C GLY A 413 -7.15 11.81 -0.14
N TRP A 414 -5.84 11.84 -0.33
CA TRP A 414 -4.90 12.27 0.70
C TRP A 414 -5.09 13.75 1.10
N TYR A 415 -5.24 14.63 0.11
CA TYR A 415 -5.48 16.06 0.35
C TYR A 415 -6.85 16.31 0.99
N LEU A 416 -7.87 15.57 0.57
CA LEU A 416 -9.21 15.57 1.14
C LEU A 416 -9.16 15.05 2.59
N ALA A 417 -8.39 13.99 2.86
CA ALA A 417 -8.11 13.46 4.20
C ALA A 417 -7.26 14.42 5.07
N ARG A 418 -6.55 15.38 4.47
CA ARG A 418 -5.94 16.50 5.20
C ARG A 418 -6.94 17.64 5.43
N ARG A 419 -7.72 18.01 4.40
CA ARG A 419 -8.57 19.22 4.36
C ARG A 419 -9.92 19.05 5.04
N LEU A 420 -10.65 17.97 4.78
CA LEU A 420 -11.92 17.65 5.48
C LEU A 420 -11.75 17.50 7.00
N PHE A 421 -10.51 17.42 7.47
CA PHE A 421 -10.16 17.11 8.85
C PHE A 421 -9.27 18.17 9.50
N ARG A 422 -9.08 19.33 8.86
CA ARG A 422 -8.44 20.50 9.49
C ARG A 422 -9.38 21.17 10.51
N ASP A 423 -10.69 21.09 10.26
CA ASP A 423 -11.73 21.71 11.07
C ASP A 423 -11.97 21.00 12.43
N GLY A 424 -11.45 19.79 12.62
CA GLY A 424 -11.56 19.05 13.89
C GLY A 424 -10.49 19.37 14.93
N GLN A 425 -9.38 20.00 14.53
CA GLN A 425 -8.35 20.49 15.47
C GLN A 425 -8.53 21.98 15.79
N ALA A 426 -9.15 22.75 14.89
CA ALA A 426 -9.43 24.17 15.14
C ALA A 426 -10.46 24.36 16.27
N THR A 427 -11.40 23.44 16.48
CA THR A 427 -12.40 23.56 17.55
C THR A 427 -11.91 23.10 18.93
N SER A 428 -10.81 22.34 19.01
CA SER A 428 -10.20 21.99 20.31
C SER A 428 -9.11 22.96 20.74
N ALA A 429 -8.54 23.74 19.83
CA ALA A 429 -7.50 24.72 20.12
C ALA A 429 -8.01 26.16 20.22
N ALA A 430 -9.22 26.47 19.74
CA ALA A 430 -9.76 27.83 19.72
C ALA A 430 -10.66 28.19 20.93
N ASP A 431 -11.12 27.23 21.74
CA ASP A 431 -11.92 27.51 22.96
C ASP A 431 -11.09 27.57 24.25
N GLY A 432 -9.76 27.46 24.17
CA GLY A 432 -8.84 27.58 25.31
C GLY A 432 -8.14 28.94 25.41
N GLY A 433 -8.56 29.92 24.60
CA GLY A 433 -7.88 31.21 24.46
C GLY A 433 -8.82 32.39 24.70
N ARG A 434 -9.36 32.52 25.92
CA ARG A 434 -9.62 33.79 26.61
C ARG A 434 -9.86 33.55 28.09
#